data_AF-A0A4Q3V787-F1
#
_entry.id   AF-A0A4Q3V787-F1
#
_cell.length_a   1.000
_cell.length_b   1.000
_cell.length_c   1.000
_cell.angle_alpha   90.00
_cell.angle_beta   90.00
_cell.angle_gamma   90.00
#
_symmetry.space_group_name_H-M   'P 1'
#
loop_
_entity.id
_entity.type
_entity.pdbx_description
1 polymer ?
#
loop_
_entity_poly.entity_id
_entity_poly.type
_entity_poly.pdbx_seq_one_letter_code
_entity_poly.pdbx_strand_id
1 'polypeptide(L)'
;MLTLVAASTMAACTQSETLGPRSVVTAIIEKQVIPDNNAFAAAAQKQQESINSLCKSPSADGLQDARESFRSLALSWSRIEWLNFGPAREGNRRETLFFWPDNRGRGLRQIEELAVSTNAAEFEGAAFAGKSVAVKGMPALEYVLFGQGSDAFYQRGKKAD
;
A
#
# COMPACT_ATOMS: atom_id res chain seq x y z
N MET A 1 -21.25 -70.72 -27.51
CA MET A 1 -21.63 -69.30 -27.33
C MET A 1 -21.67 -69.01 -25.83
N LEU A 2 -20.60 -68.47 -25.26
CA LEU A 2 -20.66 -67.73 -24.00
C LEU A 2 -19.52 -66.71 -23.99
N THR A 3 -19.90 -65.46 -23.74
CA THR A 3 -19.26 -64.23 -24.19
C THR A 3 -18.18 -63.75 -23.20
N LEU A 4 -17.01 -63.41 -23.75
CA LEU A 4 -15.99 -62.57 -23.13
C LEU A 4 -16.57 -61.15 -22.94
N VAL A 5 -16.55 -60.58 -21.74
CA VAL A 5 -16.78 -59.14 -21.52
C VAL A 5 -15.56 -58.54 -20.85
N ALA A 6 -15.06 -57.49 -21.51
CA ALA A 6 -13.77 -56.87 -21.30
C ALA A 6 -13.64 -56.16 -19.94
N ALA A 7 -12.48 -56.32 -19.30
CA ALA A 7 -12.04 -55.47 -18.21
C ALA A 7 -11.63 -54.11 -18.78
N SER A 8 -12.56 -53.15 -18.79
CA SER A 8 -12.29 -51.77 -19.19
C SER A 8 -11.49 -51.04 -18.11
N THR A 9 -10.34 -50.54 -18.55
CA THR A 9 -9.34 -49.71 -17.86
C THR A 9 -9.93 -48.47 -17.19
N MET A 10 -9.91 -48.40 -15.85
CA MET A 10 -9.93 -47.12 -15.13
C MET A 10 -8.50 -46.55 -15.09
N ALA A 11 -8.11 -45.84 -16.14
CA ALA A 11 -6.82 -45.13 -16.20
C ALA A 11 -7.02 -43.66 -16.63
N ALA A 12 -7.99 -42.98 -16.04
CA ALA A 12 -8.32 -41.61 -16.43
C ALA A 12 -8.72 -40.73 -15.24
N CYS A 13 -7.87 -40.62 -14.21
CA CYS A 13 -7.96 -39.52 -13.23
C CYS A 13 -6.63 -39.31 -12.48
N THR A 14 -5.49 -39.20 -13.17
CA THR A 14 -4.27 -38.62 -12.59
C THR A 14 -3.42 -37.95 -13.66
N GLN A 15 -3.92 -36.90 -14.30
CA GLN A 15 -2.99 -35.90 -14.87
C GLN A 15 -2.65 -34.92 -13.74
N SER A 16 -1.57 -35.23 -13.03
CA SER A 16 -0.88 -34.21 -12.26
C SER A 16 -0.17 -33.32 -13.29
N GLU A 17 -0.78 -32.21 -13.70
CA GLU A 17 -0.03 -31.16 -14.39
C GLU A 17 1.03 -30.62 -13.42
N THR A 18 2.22 -31.18 -13.48
CA THR A 18 3.38 -30.59 -12.81
C THR A 18 3.75 -29.34 -13.61
N LEU A 19 3.16 -28.20 -13.28
CA LEU A 19 3.61 -26.92 -13.80
C LEU A 19 5.11 -26.81 -13.55
N GLY A 20 5.91 -26.68 -14.62
CA GLY A 20 7.35 -26.50 -14.50
C GLY A 20 7.67 -25.20 -13.75
N PRO A 21 8.83 -25.08 -13.07
CA PRO A 21 9.16 -23.90 -12.28
C PRO A 21 9.00 -22.57 -13.03
N ARG A 22 9.30 -22.56 -14.35
CA ARG A 22 9.11 -21.37 -15.20
C ARG A 22 7.64 -20.99 -15.38
N SER A 23 6.74 -21.94 -15.63
CA SER A 23 5.33 -21.63 -15.83
C SER A 23 4.66 -21.17 -14.54
N VAL A 24 5.06 -21.73 -13.39
CA VAL A 24 4.62 -21.25 -12.06
C VAL A 24 5.06 -19.80 -11.85
N VAL A 25 6.34 -19.47 -12.10
CA VAL A 25 6.85 -18.10 -11.94
C VAL A 25 6.15 -17.13 -12.90
N THR A 26 5.99 -17.48 -14.18
CA THR A 26 5.25 -16.66 -15.14
C THR A 26 3.82 -16.41 -14.68
N ALA A 27 3.11 -17.44 -14.23
CA ALA A 27 1.74 -17.29 -13.72
C ALA A 27 1.68 -16.35 -12.50
N ILE A 28 2.61 -16.48 -11.54
CA ILE A 28 2.68 -15.58 -10.38
C ILE A 28 2.92 -14.13 -10.83
N ILE A 29 3.84 -13.92 -11.77
CA ILE A 29 4.15 -12.57 -12.27
C ILE A 29 2.92 -11.95 -12.95
N GLU A 30 2.31 -12.67 -13.89
CA GLU A 30 1.22 -12.16 -14.73
C GLU A 30 -0.12 -12.06 -14.00
N LYS A 31 -0.39 -12.96 -13.05
CA LYS A 31 -1.68 -13.06 -12.37
C LYS A 31 -1.71 -12.40 -10.99
N GLN A 32 -0.55 -12.22 -10.35
CA GLN A 32 -0.47 -11.63 -9.01
C GLN A 32 0.41 -10.38 -8.98
N VAL A 33 1.70 -10.49 -9.31
CA VAL A 33 2.67 -9.42 -9.09
C VAL A 33 2.32 -8.15 -9.88
N ILE A 34 2.10 -8.28 -11.19
CA ILE A 34 1.78 -7.13 -12.04
C ILE A 34 0.40 -6.56 -11.68
N PRO A 35 -0.69 -7.35 -11.60
CA PRO A 35 -2.01 -6.85 -11.23
C PRO A 35 -2.05 -6.16 -9.86
N ASP A 36 -1.39 -6.72 -8.84
CA ASP A 36 -1.42 -6.14 -7.50
C ASP A 36 -0.61 -4.85 -7.40
N ASN A 37 0.53 -4.75 -8.09
CA ASN A 37 1.27 -3.50 -8.16
C ASN A 37 0.44 -2.41 -8.87
N ASN A 38 -0.29 -2.77 -9.93
CA ASN A 38 -1.22 -1.85 -10.60
C ASN A 38 -2.36 -1.42 -9.66
N ALA A 39 -2.91 -2.35 -8.88
CA ALA A 39 -3.94 -2.05 -7.89
C ALA A 39 -3.43 -1.14 -6.76
N PHE A 40 -2.20 -1.35 -6.29
CA PHE A 40 -1.55 -0.48 -5.32
C PHE A 40 -1.31 0.92 -5.89
N ALA A 41 -0.82 1.04 -7.13
CA ALA A 41 -0.65 2.32 -7.80
C ALA A 41 -1.98 3.08 -7.95
N ALA A 42 -3.05 2.40 -8.35
CA ALA A 42 -4.38 2.99 -8.45
C ALA A 42 -4.92 3.45 -7.08
N ALA A 43 -4.73 2.66 -6.03
CA ALA A 43 -5.11 3.03 -4.67
C ALA A 43 -4.31 4.25 -4.17
N ALA A 44 -3.02 4.34 -4.51
CA ALA A 44 -2.17 5.48 -4.17
C ALA A 44 -2.62 6.76 -4.89
N GLN A 45 -3.02 6.65 -6.16
CA GLN A 45 -3.61 7.77 -6.89
C GLN A 45 -4.93 8.22 -6.23
N LYS A 46 -5.80 7.28 -5.87
CA LYS A 46 -7.06 7.61 -5.19
C LYS A 46 -6.83 8.27 -3.83
N GLN A 47 -5.81 7.82 -3.09
CA GLN A 47 -5.38 8.47 -1.84
C GLN A 47 -4.99 9.92 -2.10
N GLN A 48 -4.12 10.16 -3.09
CA GLN A 48 -3.67 11.50 -3.45
C GLN A 48 -4.85 12.41 -3.81
N GLU A 49 -5.81 11.92 -4.59
CA GLU A 49 -7.03 12.66 -4.94
C GLU A 49 -7.85 13.02 -3.69
N SER A 50 -8.07 12.07 -2.78
CA SER A 50 -8.83 12.33 -1.55
C SER A 50 -8.14 13.35 -0.63
N ILE A 51 -6.81 13.27 -0.49
CA ILE A 51 -6.01 14.27 0.25
C ILE A 51 -6.10 15.64 -0.41
N ASN A 52 -5.96 15.72 -1.73
CA ASN A 52 -6.08 16.98 -2.45
C ASN A 52 -7.46 17.63 -2.28
N SER A 53 -8.53 16.82 -2.30
CA SER A 53 -9.88 17.30 -2.03
C SER A 53 -10.03 17.80 -0.59
N LEU A 54 -9.53 17.05 0.39
CA LEU A 54 -9.54 17.45 1.80
C LEU A 54 -8.76 18.76 2.04
N CYS A 55 -7.60 18.93 1.40
CA CYS A 55 -6.81 20.15 1.50
C CYS A 55 -7.50 21.37 0.89
N LYS A 56 -8.28 21.19 -0.19
CA LYS A 56 -9.02 22.27 -0.86
C LYS A 56 -10.27 22.68 -0.10
N SER A 57 -11.01 21.71 0.43
CA SER A 57 -12.26 21.93 1.17
C SER A 57 -12.28 21.05 2.42
N PRO A 58 -11.69 21.52 3.53
CA PRO A 58 -11.58 20.72 4.74
C PRO A 58 -12.96 20.47 5.38
N SER A 59 -13.35 19.21 5.52
CA SER A 59 -14.64 18.81 6.09
C SER A 59 -14.55 17.45 6.78
N ALA A 60 -15.56 17.13 7.60
CA ALA A 60 -15.60 15.84 8.31
C ALA A 60 -15.73 14.68 7.31
N ASP A 61 -16.60 14.84 6.31
CA ASP A 61 -16.79 13.86 5.23
C ASP A 61 -15.52 13.71 4.39
N GLY A 62 -14.84 14.81 4.04
CA GLY A 62 -13.57 14.75 3.31
C GLY A 62 -12.45 14.05 4.09
N LEU A 63 -12.42 14.20 5.42
CA LEU A 63 -11.47 13.48 6.26
C LEU A 63 -11.81 11.98 6.32
N GLN A 64 -13.10 11.64 6.38
CA GLN A 64 -13.54 10.26 6.33
C GLN A 64 -13.19 9.61 4.97
N ASP A 65 -13.43 10.30 3.86
CA ASP A 65 -13.05 9.84 2.52
C ASP A 65 -11.53 9.58 2.43
N ALA A 66 -10.71 10.47 2.97
CA ALA A 66 -9.25 10.31 3.00
C ALA A 66 -8.78 9.15 3.89
N ARG A 67 -9.54 8.84 4.95
CA ARG A 67 -9.29 7.67 5.82
C ARG A 67 -9.70 6.36 5.14
N GLU A 68 -10.79 6.36 4.37
CA GLU A 68 -11.26 5.19 3.64
C GLU A 68 -10.38 4.83 2.44
N SER A 69 -9.95 5.84 1.67
CA SER A 69 -8.92 5.65 0.65
C SER A 69 -7.62 5.12 1.26
N PHE A 70 -7.26 5.55 2.48
CA PHE A 70 -6.04 5.08 3.13
C PHE A 70 -6.14 3.60 3.50
N ARG A 71 -7.31 3.16 4.00
CA ARG A 71 -7.57 1.72 4.23
C ARG A 71 -7.41 0.92 2.95
N SER A 72 -7.91 1.43 1.82
CA SER A 72 -7.76 0.78 0.52
C SER A 72 -6.29 0.72 0.06
N LEU A 73 -5.52 1.78 0.34
CA LEU A 73 -4.08 1.83 0.11
C LEU A 73 -3.34 0.79 0.96
N ALA A 74 -3.65 0.71 2.26
CA ALA A 74 -3.09 -0.28 3.17
C ALA A 74 -3.36 -1.72 2.71
N LEU A 75 -4.62 -2.03 2.37
CA LEU A 75 -5.00 -3.36 1.89
C LEU A 75 -4.34 -3.73 0.56
N SER A 76 -4.13 -2.76 -0.34
CA SER A 76 -3.43 -3.01 -1.61
C SER A 76 -1.94 -3.18 -1.43
N TRP A 77 -1.31 -2.45 -0.51
CA TRP A 77 0.08 -2.66 -0.11
C TRP A 77 0.32 -4.06 0.46
N SER A 78 -0.55 -4.53 1.37
CA SER A 78 -0.40 -5.86 1.98
C SER A 78 -0.41 -7.02 0.97
N ARG A 79 -0.98 -6.83 -0.22
CA ARG A 79 -0.92 -7.84 -1.30
C ARG A 79 0.46 -7.94 -1.96
N ILE A 80 1.26 -6.87 -1.90
CA ILE A 80 2.59 -6.79 -2.52
C ILE A 80 3.74 -6.71 -1.52
N GLU A 81 3.49 -6.54 -0.22
CA GLU A 81 4.54 -6.32 0.79
C GLU A 81 5.51 -7.50 0.96
N TRP A 82 5.13 -8.69 0.49
CA TRP A 82 5.99 -9.87 0.45
C TRP A 82 7.09 -9.76 -0.63
N LEU A 83 6.90 -8.91 -1.65
CA LEU A 83 7.85 -8.68 -2.75
C LEU A 83 9.03 -7.84 -2.27
N ASN A 84 9.99 -8.51 -1.65
CA ASN A 84 11.17 -7.89 -1.03
C ASN A 84 12.43 -8.03 -1.87
N PHE A 85 12.29 -8.02 -3.19
CA PHE A 85 13.38 -8.16 -4.16
C PHE A 85 13.07 -7.37 -5.44
N GLY A 86 14.07 -7.26 -6.32
CA GLY A 86 13.91 -6.55 -7.59
C GLY A 86 13.63 -5.05 -7.41
N PRO A 87 12.75 -4.45 -8.24
CA PRO A 87 12.49 -3.01 -8.22
C PRO A 87 12.01 -2.45 -6.87
N ALA A 88 11.42 -3.28 -6.00
CA ALA A 88 10.99 -2.84 -4.68
C ALA A 88 12.16 -2.35 -3.79
N ARG A 89 13.40 -2.83 -4.03
CA ARG A 89 14.59 -2.47 -3.22
C ARG A 89 15.41 -1.31 -3.77
N GLU A 90 15.12 -0.86 -4.99
CA GLU A 90 15.89 0.22 -5.62
C GLU A 90 15.69 1.52 -4.84
N GLY A 91 16.80 2.18 -4.47
CA GLY A 91 16.75 3.50 -3.82
C GLY A 91 15.92 3.54 -2.53
N ASN A 92 15.90 2.45 -1.75
CA ASN A 92 15.07 2.32 -0.54
C ASN A 92 13.57 2.54 -0.80
N ARG A 93 13.07 2.20 -2.01
CA ARG A 93 11.68 2.42 -2.42
C ARG A 93 10.69 1.79 -1.44
N ARG A 94 10.88 0.53 -1.07
CA ARG A 94 10.04 -0.17 -0.10
C ARG A 94 10.04 0.54 1.26
N GLU A 95 11.22 0.85 1.81
CA GLU A 95 11.33 1.52 3.11
C GLU A 95 10.75 2.93 3.09
N THR A 96 10.81 3.61 1.93
CA THR A 96 10.19 4.92 1.72
C THR A 96 8.66 4.82 1.64
N LEU A 97 8.11 3.74 1.09
CA LEU A 97 6.67 3.49 1.03
C LEU A 97 6.11 3.02 2.38
N PHE A 98 6.82 2.12 3.05
CA PHE A 98 6.40 1.51 4.30
C PHE A 98 7.60 1.14 5.19
N PHE A 99 7.97 2.04 6.09
CA PHE A 99 9.01 1.80 7.09
C PHE A 99 8.43 1.02 8.29
N TRP A 100 8.53 -0.30 8.26
CA TRP A 100 8.06 -1.20 9.33
C TRP A 100 8.87 -2.51 9.35
N PRO A 101 9.13 -3.13 10.52
CA PRO A 101 8.73 -2.72 11.87
C PRO A 101 9.63 -1.63 12.47
N ASP A 102 9.03 -0.68 13.18
CA ASP A 102 9.74 0.35 13.96
C ASP A 102 9.91 -0.09 15.43
N ASN A 103 10.73 -1.12 15.66
CA ASN A 103 10.91 -1.75 16.97
C ASN A 103 11.36 -0.77 18.09
N ARG A 104 11.94 0.38 17.74
CA ARG A 104 12.44 1.38 18.69
C ARG A 104 11.61 2.66 18.72
N GLY A 105 10.50 2.71 17.97
CA GLY A 105 9.62 3.88 17.86
C GLY A 105 10.32 5.15 17.35
N ARG A 106 11.41 5.01 16.59
CA ARG A 106 12.19 6.18 16.13
C ARG A 106 11.52 6.87 14.96
N GLY A 107 10.91 6.10 14.06
CA GLY A 107 10.16 6.63 12.94
C GLY A 107 8.95 7.42 13.42
N LEU A 108 8.13 6.83 14.30
CA LEU A 108 6.96 7.51 14.85
C LEU A 108 7.34 8.83 15.56
N ARG A 109 8.38 8.84 16.40
CA ARG A 109 8.85 10.08 17.05
C ARG A 109 9.24 11.16 16.05
N GLN A 110 9.97 10.80 14.99
CA GLN A 110 10.35 11.75 13.95
C GLN A 110 9.13 12.27 13.16
N ILE A 111 8.11 11.43 12.95
CA ILE A 111 6.84 11.82 12.32
C ILE A 111 6.12 12.83 13.22
N GLU A 112 6.01 12.55 14.51
CA GLU A 112 5.38 13.43 15.51
C GLU A 112 6.08 14.80 15.57
N GLU A 113 7.41 14.81 15.63
CA GLU A 113 8.23 16.02 15.61
C GLU A 113 8.02 16.84 14.31
N LEU A 114 8.00 16.17 13.16
CA LEU A 114 7.80 16.84 11.87
C LEU A 114 6.38 17.38 11.72
N ALA A 115 5.37 16.66 12.21
CA ALA A 115 3.96 17.03 12.08
C ALA A 115 3.60 18.34 12.80
N VAL A 116 4.36 18.72 13.84
CA VAL A 116 4.19 19.99 14.56
C VAL A 116 5.12 21.10 14.05
N SER A 117 5.99 20.81 13.08
CA SER A 117 6.90 21.81 12.51
C SER A 117 6.12 22.91 11.78
N THR A 118 6.45 24.17 12.09
CA THR A 118 5.91 25.34 11.39
C THR A 118 6.78 25.78 10.21
N ASN A 119 7.89 25.07 9.95
CA ASN A 119 8.83 25.42 8.88
C ASN A 119 8.43 24.75 7.57
N ALA A 120 7.70 25.47 6.71
CA ALA A 120 7.23 24.96 5.43
C ALA A 120 8.37 24.43 4.52
N ALA A 121 9.57 25.03 4.60
CA ALA A 121 10.72 24.62 3.79
C ALA A 121 11.15 23.16 4.05
N GLU A 122 10.77 22.56 5.19
CA GLU A 122 11.06 21.16 5.49
C GLU A 122 10.26 20.17 4.63
N PHE A 123 9.15 20.62 4.03
CA PHE A 123 8.25 19.81 3.21
C PHE A 123 8.49 20.01 1.70
N GLU A 124 9.49 20.80 1.32
CA GLU A 124 9.72 21.18 -0.08
C GLU A 124 10.88 20.42 -0.73
N GLY A 125 10.67 20.03 -2.00
CA GLY A 125 11.71 19.57 -2.92
C GLY A 125 12.76 18.63 -2.32
N ALA A 126 14.03 19.03 -2.46
CA ALA A 126 15.17 18.26 -2.00
C ALA A 126 15.26 18.16 -0.47
N ALA A 127 14.70 19.13 0.27
CA ALA A 127 14.74 19.11 1.74
C ALA A 127 13.90 17.95 2.28
N PHE A 128 12.66 17.80 1.82
CA PHE A 128 11.83 16.65 2.19
C PHE A 128 12.38 15.34 1.62
N ALA A 129 12.84 15.35 0.36
CA ALA A 129 13.44 14.18 -0.26
C ALA A 129 14.69 13.67 0.49
N GLY A 130 15.47 14.56 1.11
CA GLY A 130 16.65 14.23 1.91
C GLY A 130 16.37 13.76 3.35
N LYS A 131 15.14 13.93 3.85
CA LYS A 131 14.77 13.42 5.19
C LYS A 131 14.79 11.89 5.25
N SER A 132 14.84 11.37 6.48
CA SER A 132 14.73 9.95 6.79
C SER A 132 13.57 9.28 6.02
N VAL A 133 13.77 8.04 5.55
CA VAL A 133 12.67 7.25 4.98
C VAL A 133 11.58 6.96 6.02
N ALA A 134 11.93 7.00 7.31
CA ALA A 134 11.01 6.74 8.42
C ALA A 134 9.97 7.84 8.65
N VAL A 135 10.15 9.04 8.07
CA VAL A 135 9.16 10.14 8.12
C VAL A 135 8.31 10.25 6.85
N LYS A 136 8.41 9.25 5.97
CA LYS A 136 7.73 9.23 4.68
C LYS A 136 6.79 8.03 4.60
N GLY A 137 6.07 7.98 3.49
CA GLY A 137 5.24 6.83 3.15
C GLY A 137 4.01 6.70 4.03
N MET A 138 3.48 5.48 4.06
CA MET A 138 2.18 5.19 4.64
C MET A 138 2.12 5.35 6.17
N PRO A 139 3.14 4.99 6.98
CA PRO A 139 3.08 5.23 8.42
C PRO A 139 2.99 6.72 8.79
N ALA A 140 3.71 7.57 8.04
CA ALA A 140 3.62 9.02 8.22
C ALA A 140 2.22 9.55 7.83
N LEU A 141 1.68 9.07 6.71
CA LEU A 141 0.34 9.43 6.26
C LEU A 141 -0.76 8.94 7.23
N GLU A 142 -0.61 7.75 7.80
CA GLU A 142 -1.51 7.23 8.83
C GLU A 142 -1.55 8.16 10.04
N TYR A 143 -0.38 8.58 10.54
CA TYR A 143 -0.32 9.53 11.65
C TYR A 143 -1.03 10.84 11.32
N VAL A 144 -0.84 11.39 10.11
CA VAL A 144 -1.55 12.63 9.71
C VAL A 144 -3.07 12.44 9.70
N LEU A 145 -3.56 11.29 9.23
CA LEU A 145 -5.00 11.04 9.07
C LEU A 145 -5.72 10.54 10.32
N PHE A 146 -5.03 9.83 11.21
CA PHE A 146 -5.61 9.15 12.36
C PHE A 146 -4.96 9.54 13.70
N GLY A 147 -3.78 10.15 13.66
CA GLY A 147 -3.03 10.54 14.85
C GLY A 147 -3.56 11.79 15.53
N GLN A 148 -2.81 12.24 16.53
CA GLN A 148 -3.22 13.37 17.34
C GLN A 148 -3.38 14.64 16.49
N GLY A 149 -4.54 15.29 16.62
CA GLY A 149 -4.83 16.53 15.91
C GLY A 149 -5.39 16.37 14.50
N SER A 150 -5.57 15.13 13.98
CA SER A 150 -6.17 14.91 12.66
C SER A 150 -7.57 15.54 12.53
N ASP A 151 -8.33 15.58 13.61
CA ASP A 151 -9.67 16.16 13.62
C ASP A 151 -9.67 17.68 13.40
N ALA A 152 -8.51 18.34 13.54
CA ALA A 152 -8.37 19.75 13.21
C ALA A 152 -8.58 20.05 11.72
N PHE A 153 -8.51 19.05 10.83
CA PHE A 153 -8.78 19.25 9.40
C PHE A 153 -10.22 19.72 9.16
N TYR A 154 -11.23 19.16 9.83
CA TYR A 154 -12.62 19.60 9.63
C TYR A 154 -13.04 20.76 10.54
N GLN A 155 -12.32 21.03 11.64
CA GLN A 155 -12.57 22.21 12.48
C GLN A 155 -12.13 23.51 11.79
N ARG A 156 -11.18 23.43 10.85
CA ARG A 156 -10.75 24.55 10.01
C ARG A 156 -11.82 24.96 8.98
N GLY A 157 -12.60 24.00 8.47
CA GLY A 157 -13.73 24.24 7.57
C GLY A 157 -14.86 25.03 8.24
N LYS A 158 -15.21 24.68 9.49
CA LYS A 158 -16.25 25.39 10.27
C LYS A 158 -15.95 26.86 10.58
N LYS A 159 -14.71 27.32 10.43
CA LYS A 159 -14.31 28.71 10.68
C LYS A 159 -14.41 29.60 9.44
N ALA A 160 -14.70 29.02 8.27
CA ALA A 160 -14.86 29.74 7.01
C ALA A 160 -16.34 30.04 6.67
N ASP A 161 -17.27 29.65 7.55
CA ASP A 161 -18.71 29.94 7.53
C ASP A 161 -19.05 31.03 8.57
#